data_AF-A0AAN4Q5R9-F1
#
_entry.id   AF-A0AAN4Q5R9-F1
#
_cell.length_a   1.000
_cell.length_b   1.000
_cell.length_c   1.000
_cell.angle_alpha   90.00
_cell.angle_beta   90.00
_cell.angle_gamma   90.00
#
_symmetry.space_group_name_H-M   'P 1'
#
loop_
_entity.id
_entity.type
_entity.pdbx_description
1 polymer ?
#
loop_
_entity_poly.entity_id
_entity_poly.type
_entity_poly.pdbx_seq_one_letter_code
_entity_poly.pdbx_strand_id
1 'polypeptide(L)'
;MRLVIFCALTQTRFSPEIITMSKSLRLQILGLLGGSLVLVLIIALACFNFLSGNVQSYRSLLEGPVRASQLVDEANLQFKVQVQEWKNVLLRGKAPADRDKFWGQFEEQERKVQSTLGLLADMEGTDASLKSQVQALQQAHRTLGTAYRSGRDAFVAAGNDASAGDAAVKGVDRPTSEQMGSLVDQLHKSSDAQSVR
;
A
#
# COMPACT_ATOMS: atom_id res chain seq x y z
N MET A 1 7.98 -29.71 109.45
CA MET A 1 9.30 -29.66 108.78
C MET A 1 9.18 -30.35 107.42
N ARG A 2 9.68 -29.69 106.35
CA ARG A 2 9.76 -30.05 104.91
C ARG A 2 8.59 -29.73 103.95
N LEU A 3 8.71 -28.53 103.36
CA LEU A 3 8.64 -28.15 101.93
C LEU A 3 8.27 -29.23 100.90
N VAL A 4 7.34 -28.91 99.98
CA VAL A 4 7.54 -29.00 98.52
C VAL A 4 6.71 -27.92 97.81
N ILE A 5 7.41 -27.06 97.05
CA ILE A 5 6.90 -26.11 96.05
C ILE A 5 6.78 -26.87 94.73
N PHE A 6 5.67 -26.75 93.99
CA PHE A 6 5.67 -27.04 92.55
C PHE A 6 4.80 -26.05 91.77
N CYS A 7 5.49 -25.19 91.03
CA CYS A 7 5.02 -24.37 89.93
C CYS A 7 4.82 -25.28 88.71
N ALA A 8 3.68 -25.19 88.03
CA ALA A 8 3.46 -25.88 86.76
C ALA A 8 2.67 -24.99 85.79
N LEU A 9 3.45 -24.30 84.96
CA LEU A 9 3.20 -23.77 83.62
C LEU A 9 1.82 -24.07 82.99
N THR A 10 1.10 -22.99 82.70
CA THR A 10 -0.03 -22.93 81.78
C THR A 10 0.40 -23.33 80.37
N GLN A 11 0.02 -24.53 79.95
CA GLN A 11 0.19 -25.00 78.57
C GLN A 11 -0.94 -24.46 77.69
N THR A 12 -0.68 -23.37 76.97
CA THR A 12 -1.53 -22.91 75.86
C THR A 12 -1.44 -23.92 74.70
N ARG A 13 -2.38 -24.88 74.65
CA ARG A 13 -2.62 -25.69 73.45
C ARG A 13 -3.20 -24.80 72.35
N PHE A 14 -2.39 -24.43 71.37
CA PHE A 14 -2.90 -23.95 70.08
C PHE A 14 -3.52 -25.13 69.32
N SER A 15 -4.84 -25.11 69.15
CA SER A 15 -5.62 -26.20 68.55
C SER A 15 -5.36 -26.38 67.04
N PRO A 16 -5.28 -27.62 66.52
CA PRO A 16 -5.00 -27.92 65.11
C PRO A 16 -6.09 -27.45 64.11
N GLU A 17 -7.30 -27.13 64.57
CA GLU A 17 -8.40 -26.67 63.72
C GLU A 17 -8.14 -25.32 63.01
N ILE A 18 -7.39 -24.40 63.63
CA ILE A 18 -7.04 -23.10 63.02
C ILE A 18 -6.06 -23.27 61.85
N ILE A 19 -5.24 -24.32 61.89
CA ILE A 19 -4.24 -24.62 60.85
C ILE A 19 -4.92 -25.20 59.59
N THR A 20 -5.99 -25.98 59.75
CA THR A 20 -6.79 -26.51 58.64
C THR A 20 -7.68 -25.45 57.98
N MET A 21 -8.31 -24.56 58.76
CA MET A 21 -9.10 -23.44 58.20
C MET A 21 -8.24 -22.45 57.39
N SER A 22 -7.04 -22.13 57.88
CA SER A 22 -6.13 -21.21 57.17
C SER A 22 -5.58 -21.78 55.86
N LYS A 23 -5.41 -23.11 55.75
CA LYS A 23 -5.07 -23.78 54.49
C LYS A 23 -6.22 -23.75 53.47
N SER A 24 -7.46 -23.97 53.92
CA SER A 24 -8.65 -23.88 53.07
C SER A 24 -8.87 -22.46 52.51
N LEU A 25 -8.74 -21.44 53.36
CA LEU A 25 -8.85 -20.03 52.97
C LEU A 25 -7.74 -19.62 51.98
N ARG A 26 -6.49 -20.03 52.23
CA ARG A 26 -5.38 -19.77 51.32
C ARG A 26 -5.59 -20.42 49.96
N LEU A 27 -6.10 -21.65 49.92
CA LEU A 27 -6.37 -22.36 48.67
C LEU A 27 -7.53 -21.74 47.88
N GLN A 28 -8.59 -21.29 48.56
CA GLN A 28 -9.69 -20.54 47.95
C GLN A 28 -9.21 -19.21 47.37
N ILE A 29 -8.40 -18.44 48.12
CA ILE A 29 -7.83 -17.17 47.64
C ILE A 29 -6.88 -17.42 46.46
N LEU A 30 -6.01 -18.44 46.52
CA LEU A 30 -5.12 -18.79 45.41
C LEU A 30 -5.91 -19.23 44.16
N GLY A 31 -6.99 -19.99 44.33
CA GLY A 31 -7.86 -20.42 43.24
C GLY A 31 -8.57 -19.24 42.58
N LEU A 32 -9.03 -18.27 43.38
CA LEU A 32 -9.66 -17.04 42.89
C LEU A 32 -8.67 -16.15 42.14
N LEU A 33 -7.44 -15.98 42.66
CA LEU A 33 -6.37 -15.22 42.01
C LEU A 33 -5.85 -15.90 40.74
N GLY A 34 -5.67 -17.22 40.77
CA GLY A 34 -5.27 -17.98 39.59
C GLY A 34 -6.34 -17.97 38.51
N GLY A 35 -7.60 -18.15 38.91
CA GLY A 35 -8.76 -18.09 38.01
C GLY A 35 -8.94 -16.71 37.37
N SER A 36 -8.80 -15.63 38.16
CA SER A 36 -8.89 -14.27 37.62
C SER A 36 -7.74 -13.95 36.67
N LEU A 37 -6.53 -14.41 36.95
CA LEU A 37 -5.37 -14.24 36.07
C LEU A 37 -5.56 -14.98 34.74
N VAL A 38 -6.05 -16.23 34.78
CA VAL A 38 -6.37 -17.01 33.57
C VAL A 38 -7.48 -16.35 32.76
N LEU A 39 -8.52 -15.84 33.42
CA LEU A 39 -9.61 -15.14 32.76
C LEU A 39 -9.11 -13.86 32.05
N VAL A 40 -8.28 -13.06 32.72
CA VAL A 40 -7.66 -11.87 32.12
C VAL A 40 -6.79 -12.25 30.91
N LEU A 41 -6.03 -13.34 30.99
CA LEU A 41 -5.24 -13.86 29.87
C LEU A 41 -6.12 -14.26 28.67
N ILE A 42 -7.22 -14.97 28.90
CA ILE A 42 -8.16 -15.37 27.84
C ILE A 42 -8.78 -14.13 27.19
N ILE A 43 -9.22 -13.15 27.98
CA ILE A 43 -9.79 -11.90 27.48
C ILE A 43 -8.73 -11.12 26.68
N ALA A 44 -7.49 -11.03 27.17
CA ALA A 44 -6.39 -10.37 26.48
C ALA A 44 -6.08 -11.03 25.14
N LEU A 45 -6.03 -12.37 25.08
CA LEU A 45 -5.82 -13.12 23.85
C LEU A 45 -6.99 -12.98 22.87
N ALA A 46 -8.23 -12.99 23.36
CA ALA A 46 -9.42 -12.77 22.55
C ALA A 46 -9.42 -11.35 21.95
N CYS A 47 -9.15 -10.33 22.77
CA CYS A 47 -8.98 -8.95 22.31
C CYS A 47 -7.85 -8.82 21.31
N PHE A 48 -6.70 -9.45 21.55
CA PHE A 48 -5.55 -9.40 20.64
C PHE A 48 -5.88 -10.04 19.28
N ASN A 49 -6.51 -11.22 19.27
CA ASN A 49 -6.93 -11.87 18.03
C ASN A 49 -7.99 -11.06 17.28
N PHE A 50 -8.99 -10.54 17.99
CA PHE A 50 -10.04 -9.71 17.40
C PHE A 50 -9.46 -8.40 16.84
N LEU A 51 -8.61 -7.71 17.60
CA LEU A 51 -7.99 -6.46 17.18
C LEU A 51 -7.02 -6.69 16.02
N SER A 52 -6.22 -7.75 16.04
CA SER A 52 -5.30 -8.09 14.96
C SER A 52 -6.02 -8.42 13.65
N GLY A 53 -7.15 -9.13 13.70
CA GLY A 53 -7.98 -9.41 12.52
C GLY A 53 -8.62 -8.14 11.93
N ASN A 54 -9.05 -7.21 12.78
CA ASN A 54 -9.60 -5.92 12.36
C ASN A 54 -8.54 -4.99 11.77
N VAL A 55 -7.33 -4.93 12.35
CA VAL A 55 -6.21 -4.12 11.82
C VAL A 55 -5.80 -4.61 10.42
N GLN A 56 -5.78 -5.92 10.20
CA GLN A 56 -5.47 -6.48 8.88
C GLN A 56 -6.55 -6.16 7.84
N SER A 57 -7.82 -6.22 8.25
CA SER A 57 -8.96 -5.87 7.38
C SER A 57 -8.98 -4.37 7.04
N TYR A 58 -8.65 -3.51 8.01
CA TYR A 58 -8.55 -2.06 7.83
C TYR A 58 -7.41 -1.67 6.87
N ARG A 59 -6.27 -2.37 6.97
CA ARG A 59 -5.17 -2.23 6.00
C ARG A 59 -5.59 -2.65 4.60
N SER A 60 -6.25 -3.80 4.44
CA SER A 60 -6.70 -4.24 3.10
C SER A 60 -7.75 -3.33 2.46
N LEU A 61 -8.62 -2.70 3.26
CA LEU A 61 -9.64 -1.78 2.76
C LEU A 61 -9.05 -0.42 2.34
N LEU A 62 -8.01 0.07 3.03
CA LEU A 62 -7.35 1.32 2.68
C LEU A 62 -6.26 1.15 1.62
N GLU A 63 -5.54 0.02 1.60
CA GLU A 63 -4.40 -0.17 0.71
C GLU A 63 -4.81 -0.32 -0.75
N GLY A 64 -5.95 -0.95 -1.08
CA GLY A 64 -6.38 -1.16 -2.47
C GLY A 64 -6.57 0.14 -3.28
N PRO A 65 -7.56 0.98 -2.94
CA PRO A 65 -7.81 2.23 -3.67
C PRO A 65 -6.66 3.23 -3.59
N VAL A 66 -6.01 3.36 -2.42
CA VAL A 66 -4.86 4.26 -2.28
C VAL A 66 -3.71 3.79 -3.16
N ARG A 67 -3.46 2.48 -3.23
CA ARG A 67 -2.44 1.92 -4.13
C ARG A 67 -2.81 2.12 -5.59
N ALA A 68 -4.08 1.95 -5.96
CA ALA A 68 -4.56 2.20 -7.31
C ALA A 68 -4.34 3.66 -7.72
N SER A 69 -4.70 4.63 -6.85
CA SER A 69 -4.45 6.06 -7.06
C SER A 69 -2.97 6.37 -7.20
N GLN A 70 -2.11 5.79 -6.35
CA GLN A 70 -0.65 5.95 -6.46
C GLN A 70 -0.10 5.45 -7.79
N LEU A 71 -0.54 4.27 -8.26
CA LEU A 71 -0.06 3.70 -9.52
C LEU A 71 -0.52 4.53 -10.72
N VAL A 72 -1.77 5.02 -10.73
CA VAL A 72 -2.24 5.87 -11.83
C VAL A 72 -1.56 7.24 -11.83
N ASP A 73 -1.29 7.83 -10.67
CA ASP A 73 -0.53 9.09 -10.55
C ASP A 73 0.90 8.91 -11.06
N GLU A 74 1.55 7.81 -10.69
CA GLU A 74 2.88 7.45 -11.17
C GLU A 74 2.88 7.25 -12.70
N ALA A 75 1.91 6.51 -13.25
CA ALA A 75 1.78 6.34 -14.71
C ALA A 75 1.55 7.68 -15.43
N ASN A 76 0.73 8.57 -14.86
CA ASN A 76 0.48 9.90 -15.39
C ASN A 76 1.74 10.78 -15.35
N LEU A 77 2.51 10.73 -14.26
CA LEU A 77 3.79 11.43 -14.15
C LEU A 77 4.80 10.92 -15.18
N GLN A 78 4.99 9.60 -15.26
CA GLN A 78 5.88 8.97 -16.25
C GLN A 78 5.51 9.36 -17.67
N PHE A 79 4.21 9.39 -18.00
CA PHE A 79 3.72 9.83 -19.30
C PHE A 79 4.03 11.30 -19.58
N LYS A 80 3.85 12.20 -18.59
CA LYS A 80 4.24 13.61 -18.74
C LYS A 80 5.75 13.75 -18.97
N VAL A 81 6.57 12.96 -18.29
CA VAL A 81 8.03 12.94 -18.50
C VAL A 81 8.35 12.41 -19.90
N GLN A 82 7.69 11.36 -20.38
CA GLN A 82 7.84 10.86 -21.75
C GLN A 82 7.56 11.96 -22.79
N VAL A 83 6.45 12.70 -22.66
CA VAL A 83 6.12 13.83 -23.55
C VAL A 83 7.18 14.94 -23.46
N GLN A 84 7.75 15.16 -22.28
CA GLN A 84 8.86 16.10 -22.11
C GLN A 84 10.14 15.63 -22.81
N GLU A 85 10.46 14.34 -22.75
CA GLU A 85 11.61 13.78 -23.46
C GLU A 85 11.43 13.83 -24.97
N TRP A 86 10.21 13.64 -25.47
CA TRP A 86 9.91 13.91 -26.87
C TRP A 86 10.24 15.36 -27.28
N LYS A 87 9.86 16.34 -26.46
CA LYS A 87 10.25 17.74 -26.70
C LYS A 87 11.77 17.93 -26.66
N ASN A 88 12.49 17.21 -25.79
CA ASN A 88 13.95 17.26 -25.75
C ASN A 88 14.55 16.68 -27.05
N VAL A 89 14.00 15.60 -27.60
CA VAL A 89 14.41 15.07 -28.92
C VAL A 89 14.29 16.16 -29.99
N LEU A 90 13.15 16.85 -30.08
CA LEU A 90 12.94 17.88 -31.10
C LEU A 90 13.81 19.13 -30.88
N LEU A 91 13.88 19.64 -29.65
CA LEU A 91 14.50 20.93 -29.37
C LEU A 91 16.02 20.85 -29.14
N ARG A 92 16.51 19.69 -28.67
CA ARG A 92 17.91 19.50 -28.26
C ARG A 92 18.59 18.34 -29.00
N GLY A 93 17.86 17.53 -29.75
CA GLY A 93 18.38 16.39 -30.51
C GLY A 93 18.91 16.72 -31.92
N LYS A 94 19.48 17.91 -32.13
CA LYS A 94 20.12 18.23 -33.43
C LYS A 94 21.39 17.41 -33.66
N ALA A 95 22.17 17.19 -32.60
CA ALA A 95 23.32 16.29 -32.64
C ALA A 95 22.84 14.84 -32.47
N PRO A 96 23.38 13.87 -33.23
CA PRO A 96 22.98 12.46 -33.11
C PRO A 96 23.09 11.91 -31.69
N ALA A 97 24.18 12.21 -30.97
CA ALA A 97 24.37 11.73 -29.59
C ALA A 97 23.31 12.24 -28.62
N ASP A 98 22.92 13.52 -28.73
CA ASP A 98 21.86 14.11 -27.90
C ASP A 98 20.49 13.53 -28.26
N ARG A 99 20.22 13.36 -29.56
CA ARG A 99 18.97 12.75 -30.04
C ARG A 99 18.80 11.34 -29.51
N ASP A 100 19.83 10.51 -29.65
CA ASP A 100 19.78 9.11 -29.24
C ASP A 100 19.65 8.99 -27.71
N LYS A 101 20.28 9.90 -26.96
CA LYS A 101 20.12 10.01 -25.50
C LYS A 101 18.67 10.34 -25.11
N PHE A 102 18.10 11.42 -25.64
CA PHE A 102 16.73 11.82 -25.29
C PHE A 102 15.69 10.80 -25.80
N TRP A 103 15.96 10.16 -26.94
CA TRP A 103 15.12 9.08 -27.45
C TRP A 103 15.15 7.85 -26.54
N GLY A 104 16.33 7.44 -26.06
CA GLY A 104 16.43 6.35 -25.08
C GLY A 104 15.71 6.67 -23.76
N GLN A 105 15.76 7.93 -23.32
CA GLN A 105 15.00 8.40 -22.14
C GLN A 105 13.48 8.37 -22.39
N PHE A 106 13.04 8.76 -23.58
CA PHE A 106 11.64 8.63 -24.01
C PHE A 106 11.17 7.17 -23.96
N GLU A 107 11.93 6.24 -24.55
CA GLU A 107 11.57 4.81 -24.58
C GLU A 107 11.56 4.18 -23.18
N GLU A 108 12.44 4.65 -22.30
CA GLU A 108 12.43 4.22 -20.89
C GLU A 108 11.15 4.64 -20.19
N GLN A 109 10.69 5.87 -20.38
CA GLN A 109 9.41 6.31 -19.82
C GLN A 109 8.23 5.58 -20.46
N GLU A 110 8.28 5.30 -21.77
CA GLU A 110 7.27 4.49 -22.46
C GLU A 110 7.11 3.12 -21.79
N ARG A 111 8.22 2.43 -21.51
CA ARG A 111 8.23 1.14 -20.79
C ARG A 111 7.66 1.27 -19.39
N LYS A 112 8.07 2.30 -18.64
CA LYS A 112 7.58 2.54 -17.28
C LYS A 112 6.07 2.74 -17.24
N VAL A 113 5.51 3.57 -18.13
CA VAL A 113 4.05 3.76 -18.22
C VAL A 113 3.34 2.42 -18.46
N GLN A 114 3.82 1.63 -19.43
CA GLN A 114 3.24 0.31 -19.72
C GLN A 114 3.29 -0.64 -18.52
N SER A 115 4.43 -0.67 -17.82
CA SER A 115 4.64 -1.51 -16.63
C SER A 115 3.74 -1.07 -15.48
N THR A 116 3.67 0.22 -15.18
CA THR A 116 2.86 0.76 -14.07
C THR A 116 1.38 0.51 -14.32
N LEU A 117 0.90 0.71 -15.56
CA LEU A 117 -0.47 0.35 -15.93
C LEU A 117 -0.72 -1.17 -15.84
N GLY A 118 0.28 -1.99 -16.13
CA GLY A 118 0.20 -3.45 -15.95
C GLY A 118 -0.03 -3.82 -14.47
N LEU A 119 0.75 -3.23 -13.57
CA LEU A 119 0.59 -3.43 -12.12
C LEU A 119 -0.81 -3.00 -11.63
N LEU A 120 -1.36 -1.92 -12.19
CA LEU A 120 -2.72 -1.46 -11.87
C LEU A 120 -3.79 -2.47 -12.34
N ALA A 121 -3.63 -3.01 -13.55
CA ALA A 121 -4.57 -4.00 -14.12
C ALA A 121 -4.54 -5.37 -13.40
N ASP A 122 -3.41 -5.70 -12.77
CA ASP A 122 -3.18 -6.98 -12.09
C ASP A 122 -3.36 -6.88 -10.55
N MET A 123 -3.71 -5.71 -10.04
CA MET A 123 -3.98 -5.52 -8.61
C MET A 123 -5.17 -6.37 -8.15
N GLU A 124 -5.01 -7.03 -7.00
CA GLU A 124 -6.09 -7.79 -6.37
C GLU A 124 -7.25 -6.86 -5.97
N GLY A 125 -8.48 -7.28 -6.25
CA GLY A 125 -9.67 -6.46 -5.97
C GLY A 125 -10.03 -5.45 -7.07
N THR A 126 -9.23 -5.33 -8.14
CA THR A 126 -9.60 -4.58 -9.34
C THR A 126 -10.80 -5.21 -10.03
N ASP A 127 -11.88 -4.43 -10.19
CA ASP A 127 -13.07 -4.89 -10.91
C ASP A 127 -12.82 -4.99 -12.44
N ALA A 128 -13.70 -5.73 -13.12
CA ALA A 128 -13.58 -5.97 -14.56
C ALA A 128 -13.66 -4.69 -15.40
N SER A 129 -14.39 -3.67 -14.94
CA SER A 129 -14.54 -2.39 -15.63
C SER A 129 -13.22 -1.62 -15.60
N LEU A 130 -12.63 -1.45 -14.41
CA LEU A 130 -11.34 -0.80 -14.22
C LEU A 130 -10.25 -1.54 -14.99
N LYS A 131 -10.20 -2.87 -14.92
CA LYS A 131 -9.24 -3.68 -15.70
C LYS A 131 -9.37 -3.41 -17.21
N SER A 132 -10.59 -3.39 -17.75
CA SER A 132 -10.83 -3.09 -19.16
C SER A 132 -10.40 -1.67 -19.54
N GLN A 133 -10.64 -0.68 -18.67
CA GLN A 133 -10.22 0.71 -18.90
C GLN A 133 -8.69 0.84 -18.95
N VAL A 134 -7.99 0.21 -18.01
CA VAL A 134 -6.52 0.22 -17.96
C VAL A 134 -5.93 -0.48 -19.19
N GLN A 135 -6.51 -1.59 -19.62
CA GLN A 135 -6.08 -2.29 -20.85
C GLN A 135 -6.30 -1.45 -22.11
N ALA A 136 -7.44 -0.75 -22.21
CA ALA A 136 -7.71 0.16 -23.30
C ALA A 136 -6.69 1.32 -23.33
N LEU A 137 -6.36 1.88 -22.16
CA LEU A 137 -5.35 2.92 -22.02
C LEU A 137 -3.94 2.41 -22.40
N GLN A 138 -3.57 1.19 -21.99
CA GLN A 138 -2.31 0.57 -22.42
C GLN A 138 -2.24 0.45 -23.94
N GLN A 139 -3.33 0.05 -24.59
CA GLN A 139 -3.40 -0.08 -26.04
C GLN A 139 -3.32 1.28 -26.74
N ALA A 140 -4.03 2.30 -26.24
CA ALA A 140 -3.94 3.67 -26.74
C ALA A 140 -2.51 4.20 -26.63
N HIS A 141 -1.85 3.98 -25.50
CA HIS A 141 -0.46 4.38 -25.27
C HIS A 141 0.52 3.66 -26.22
N ARG A 142 0.32 2.37 -26.55
CA ARG A 142 1.14 1.67 -27.57
C ARG A 142 0.98 2.29 -28.96
N THR A 143 -0.25 2.60 -29.35
CA THR A 143 -0.55 3.29 -30.62
C THR A 143 0.13 4.66 -30.67
N LEU A 144 0.07 5.42 -29.57
CA LEU A 144 0.75 6.70 -29.42
C LEU A 144 2.27 6.57 -29.57
N GLY A 145 2.87 5.56 -28.95
CA GLY A 145 4.30 5.28 -29.14
C GLY A 145 4.68 5.09 -30.61
N THR A 146 3.86 4.39 -31.39
CA THR A 146 4.08 4.20 -32.84
C THR A 146 4.01 5.52 -33.60
N ALA A 147 3.09 6.41 -33.23
CA ALA A 147 3.03 7.76 -33.80
C ALA A 147 4.32 8.56 -33.48
N TYR A 148 4.83 8.48 -32.24
CA TYR A 148 6.10 9.12 -31.88
C TYR A 148 7.30 8.59 -32.68
N ARG A 149 7.35 7.28 -32.95
CA ARG A 149 8.37 6.69 -33.83
C ARG A 149 8.30 7.28 -35.23
N SER A 150 7.10 7.39 -35.82
CA SER A 150 6.91 8.08 -37.11
C SER A 150 7.31 9.55 -37.07
N GLY A 151 7.01 10.27 -35.97
CA GLY A 151 7.44 11.65 -35.77
C GLY A 151 8.95 11.82 -35.71
N ARG A 152 9.64 10.90 -35.01
CA ARG A 152 11.10 10.87 -34.95
C ARG A 152 11.71 10.63 -36.34
N ASP A 153 11.14 9.72 -37.11
CA ASP A 153 11.64 9.42 -38.45
C ASP A 153 11.45 10.63 -39.39
N ALA A 154 10.32 11.35 -39.28
CA ALA A 154 10.10 12.62 -39.99
C ALA A 154 11.09 13.72 -39.56
N PHE A 155 11.35 13.86 -38.25
CA PHE A 155 12.36 14.78 -37.72
C PHE A 155 13.75 14.51 -38.32
N VAL A 156 14.19 13.25 -38.36
CA VAL A 156 15.50 12.88 -38.91
C VAL A 156 15.54 13.08 -40.42
N ALA A 157 14.50 12.68 -41.16
CA ALA A 157 14.42 12.84 -42.61
C ALA A 157 14.46 14.32 -43.05
N ALA A 158 13.94 15.22 -42.22
CA ALA A 158 13.99 16.67 -42.44
C ALA A 158 15.31 17.33 -41.98
N GLY A 159 16.36 16.55 -41.68
CA GLY A 159 17.64 17.09 -41.24
C GLY A 159 17.65 17.56 -39.78
N ASN A 160 16.87 16.91 -38.91
CA ASN A 160 16.65 17.28 -37.50
C ASN A 160 15.93 18.63 -37.34
N ASP A 161 14.90 18.86 -38.18
CA ASP A 161 13.99 20.00 -38.06
C ASP A 161 12.86 19.71 -37.07
N ALA A 162 12.86 20.43 -35.95
CA ALA A 162 11.87 20.33 -34.90
C ALA A 162 10.43 20.56 -35.39
N SER A 163 10.22 21.46 -36.36
CA SER A 163 8.89 21.77 -36.88
C SER A 163 8.31 20.61 -37.68
N ALA A 164 9.14 19.92 -38.48
CA ALA A 164 8.74 18.74 -39.23
C ALA A 164 8.38 17.57 -38.29
N GLY A 165 9.18 17.36 -37.25
CA GLY A 165 8.91 16.35 -36.22
C GLY A 165 7.64 16.63 -35.41
N ASP A 166 7.45 17.86 -34.95
CA ASP A 166 6.25 18.27 -34.18
C ASP A 166 4.96 18.14 -35.01
N ALA A 167 4.99 18.60 -36.26
CA ALA A 167 3.83 18.53 -37.16
C ALA A 167 3.32 17.10 -37.36
N ALA A 168 4.24 16.12 -37.38
CA ALA A 168 3.91 14.71 -37.56
C ALA A 168 3.19 14.08 -36.35
N VAL A 169 3.31 14.67 -35.15
CA VAL A 169 2.72 14.14 -33.91
C VAL A 169 1.82 15.15 -33.20
N LYS A 170 1.47 16.25 -33.86
CA LYS A 170 0.72 17.33 -33.22
C LYS A 170 -0.65 16.84 -32.74
N GLY A 171 -0.82 16.82 -31.42
CA GLY A 171 -2.08 16.46 -30.76
C GLY A 171 -2.37 14.96 -30.70
N VAL A 172 -1.47 14.08 -31.15
CA VAL A 172 -1.68 12.63 -31.10
C VAL A 172 -1.67 12.07 -29.67
N ASP A 173 -1.09 12.83 -28.73
CA ASP A 173 -1.01 12.53 -27.30
C ASP A 173 -2.26 12.93 -26.51
N ARG A 174 -3.11 13.82 -27.05
CA ARG A 174 -4.30 14.34 -26.35
C ARG A 174 -5.27 13.25 -25.89
N PRO A 175 -5.66 12.27 -26.73
CA PRO A 175 -6.60 11.24 -26.30
C PRO A 175 -6.05 10.39 -25.15
N THR A 176 -4.75 10.04 -25.19
CA THR A 176 -4.09 9.27 -24.12
C THR A 176 -3.99 10.10 -22.84
N SER A 177 -3.70 11.41 -22.97
CA SER A 177 -3.67 12.36 -21.84
C SER A 177 -5.04 12.48 -21.15
N GLU A 178 -6.11 12.60 -21.94
CA GLU A 178 -7.49 12.72 -21.46
C GLU A 178 -7.96 11.43 -20.79
N GLN A 179 -7.64 10.26 -21.36
CA GLN A 179 -7.93 8.96 -20.75
C GLN A 179 -7.17 8.77 -19.43
N MET A 180 -5.87 9.10 -19.39
CA MET A 180 -5.07 9.03 -18.17
C MET A 180 -5.64 9.95 -17.09
N GLY A 181 -5.97 11.21 -17.43
CA GLY A 181 -6.57 12.16 -16.48
C GLY A 181 -7.93 11.69 -15.95
N SER A 182 -8.78 11.13 -16.83
CA SER A 182 -10.08 10.59 -16.42
C SER A 182 -9.93 9.41 -15.44
N LEU A 183 -8.93 8.54 -15.68
CA LEU A 183 -8.64 7.41 -14.80
C LEU A 183 -8.09 7.87 -13.44
N VAL A 184 -7.21 8.88 -13.42
CA VAL A 184 -6.75 9.54 -12.20
C VAL A 184 -7.95 10.04 -11.40
N ASP A 185 -8.81 10.86 -12.01
CA ASP A 185 -9.98 11.43 -11.34
C ASP A 185 -10.92 10.36 -10.77
N GLN A 186 -11.13 9.26 -11.51
CA GLN A 186 -11.96 8.14 -11.06
C GLN A 186 -11.37 7.45 -9.83
N LEU A 187 -10.08 7.14 -9.85
CA LEU A 187 -9.43 6.40 -8.76
C LEU A 187 -9.29 7.24 -7.50
N HIS A 188 -8.99 8.54 -7.63
CA HIS A 188 -9.01 9.47 -6.50
C HIS A 188 -10.41 9.56 -5.87
N LYS A 189 -11.48 9.71 -6.66
CA LYS A 189 -12.86 9.70 -6.14
C LYS A 189 -13.19 8.40 -5.41
N SER A 190 -12.74 7.26 -5.93
CA SER A 190 -12.95 5.96 -5.28
C SER A 190 -12.19 5.84 -3.96
N SER A 191 -10.96 6.36 -3.90
CA SER A 191 -10.14 6.40 -2.70
C SER A 191 -10.75 7.30 -1.63
N ASP A 192 -11.17 8.50 -1.99
CA ASP A 192 -11.79 9.46 -1.07
C ASP A 192 -13.10 8.89 -0.48
N ALA A 193 -13.95 8.29 -1.31
CA ALA A 193 -15.22 7.72 -0.88
C ALA A 193 -15.06 6.55 0.11
N GLN A 194 -13.96 5.79 0.03
CA GLN A 194 -13.66 4.74 1.01
C GLN A 194 -12.96 5.28 2.27
N SER A 195 -12.20 6.37 2.18
CA SER A 195 -11.55 6.99 3.35
C SER A 195 -12.53 7.64 4.35
N VAL A 196 -13.71 8.05 3.87
CA VAL A 196 -14.75 8.74 4.66
C VAL A 196 -15.74 7.76 5.31
N ARG A 197 -15.69 6.47 4.94
CA ARG A 197 -16.55 5.41 5.50
C ARG A 197 -15.91 4.73 6.70
#